data_AF-A0AAQ2Z4Z7-F1
#
_entry.id   AF-A0AAQ2Z4Z7-F1
#
_cell.length_a   1.000
_cell.length_b   1.000
_cell.length_c   1.000
_cell.angle_alpha   90.00
_cell.angle_beta   90.00
_cell.angle_gamma   90.00
#
_symmetry.space_group_name_H-M   'P 1'
#
loop_
_entity.id
_entity.type
_entity.pdbx_description
1 polymer ?
#
loop_
_entity_poly.entity_id
_entity_poly.type
_entity_poly.pdbx_seq_one_letter_code
_entity_poly.pdbx_strand_id
1 'polypeptide(L)'
;MLEFRNVSVSCQHTPILNDISLTFRDGEITTILGPNGCGKTTLVQCLNGASTVTAGQIFLNGQDFLKISPKERAREISLLPQVRTIIPAIPVKMLVEHGRFPYLGFSRRKSKEDTEIVNRAMEFTHISQYATSMSTRSPAVSDSACFLPWC
;
A
#
# COMPACT_ATOMS: atom_id res chain seq x y z
N MET A 1 11.64 10.32 -1.53
CA MET A 1 11.00 11.43 -0.81
C MET A 1 9.59 11.60 -1.36
N LEU A 2 8.57 11.67 -0.50
CA LEU A 2 7.17 11.86 -0.87
C LEU A 2 6.70 13.24 -0.37
N GLU A 3 6.10 14.05 -1.24
CA GLU A 3 5.67 15.41 -0.93
C GLU A 3 4.21 15.64 -1.28
N PHE A 4 3.49 16.28 -0.38
CA PHE A 4 2.16 16.85 -0.62
C PHE A 4 2.33 18.36 -0.71
N ARG A 5 1.85 18.97 -1.80
CA ARG A 5 1.88 20.43 -2.01
C ARG A 5 0.46 20.95 -2.17
N ASN A 6 -0.02 21.66 -1.15
CA ASN A 6 -1.33 22.31 -1.13
C ASN A 6 -2.50 21.36 -1.44
N VAL A 7 -2.40 20.11 -0.97
CA VAL A 7 -3.33 19.04 -1.33
C VAL A 7 -4.66 19.24 -0.61
N SER A 8 -5.75 19.26 -1.38
CA SER A 8 -7.11 19.29 -0.86
C SER A 8 -7.92 18.13 -1.41
N VAL A 9 -8.85 17.62 -0.60
CA VAL A 9 -9.73 16.50 -0.95
C VAL A 9 -11.13 16.82 -0.43
N SER A 10 -12.12 16.68 -1.31
CA SER A 10 -13.53 16.85 -0.97
C SER A 10 -14.34 15.62 -1.39
N CYS A 11 -15.25 15.18 -0.54
CA CYS A 11 -16.21 14.11 -0.83
C CYS A 11 -17.62 14.69 -0.83
N GLN A 12 -18.37 14.54 -1.94
CA GLN A 12 -19.74 15.06 -2.06
C GLN A 12 -19.86 16.52 -1.58
N HIS A 13 -18.88 17.35 -1.97
CA HIS A 13 -18.79 18.79 -1.65
C HIS A 13 -18.44 19.11 -0.19
N THR A 14 -18.25 18.09 0.65
CA THR A 14 -17.72 18.26 2.00
C THR A 14 -16.19 18.21 1.96
N PRO A 15 -15.47 19.26 2.38
CA PRO A 15 -14.02 19.23 2.46
C PRO A 15 -13.56 18.28 3.57
N ILE A 16 -12.63 17.38 3.23
CA ILE A 16 -12.01 16.44 4.19
C ILE A 16 -10.57 16.86 4.49
N LEU A 17 -9.81 17.22 3.46
CA LEU A 17 -8.46 17.76 3.56
C LEU A 17 -8.43 19.15 2.94
N ASN A 18 -7.83 20.11 3.65
CA ASN A 18 -7.75 21.51 3.22
C ASN A 18 -6.28 21.95 3.21
N ASP A 19 -5.76 22.24 2.03
CA ASP A 19 -4.44 22.86 1.80
C ASP A 19 -3.27 22.17 2.56
N ILE A 20 -3.23 20.85 2.47
CA ILE A 20 -2.27 20.02 3.19
C ILE A 20 -0.92 20.04 2.47
N SER A 21 0.11 20.55 3.15
CA SER A 21 1.49 20.54 2.69
C SER A 21 2.39 19.83 3.69
N LEU A 22 3.05 18.74 3.25
CA LEU A 22 3.96 17.96 4.08
C LEU A 22 4.96 17.18 3.24
N THR A 23 6.07 16.78 3.86
CA THR A 23 7.12 15.99 3.25
C THR A 23 7.46 14.79 4.12
N PHE A 24 7.49 13.61 3.51
CA PHE A 24 8.01 12.38 4.07
C PHE A 24 9.39 12.11 3.46
N ARG A 25 10.40 12.01 4.31
CA ARG A 25 11.78 11.76 3.88
C ARG A 25 12.06 10.27 3.80
N ASP A 26 13.01 9.91 2.94
CA ASP A 26 13.39 8.51 2.77
C ASP A 26 14.14 7.99 4.00
N GLY A 27 13.88 6.73 4.36
CA GLY A 27 14.50 6.09 5.52
C GLY A 27 13.97 6.56 6.88
N GLU A 28 12.99 7.49 6.90
CA GLU A 28 12.38 7.97 8.14
C GLU A 28 11.04 7.28 8.40
N ILE A 29 10.76 7.04 9.69
CA ILE A 29 9.44 6.60 10.15
C ILE A 29 8.65 7.83 10.55
N THR A 30 7.60 8.15 9.80
CA THR A 30 6.69 9.27 10.12
C THR A 30 5.38 8.74 10.69
N THR A 31 4.96 9.30 11.83
CA THR A 31 3.66 8.99 12.45
C THR A 31 2.71 10.16 12.30
N ILE A 32 1.49 9.89 11.81
CA ILE A 32 0.43 10.89 11.62
C ILE A 32 -0.60 10.73 12.75
N LEU A 33 -0.70 11.74 13.62
CA LEU A 33 -1.60 11.74 14.76
C LEU A 33 -2.75 12.72 14.57
N GLY A 34 -3.91 12.40 15.14
CA GLY A 34 -5.08 13.26 15.12
C GLY A 34 -6.36 12.51 15.51
N PRO A 35 -7.45 13.22 15.86
CA PRO A 35 -8.70 12.60 16.27
C PRO A 35 -9.37 11.81 15.13
N ASN A 36 -10.35 10.97 15.47
CA ASN A 36 -11.16 10.28 14.46
C ASN A 36 -11.87 11.30 13.57
N GLY A 37 -11.90 11.05 12.27
CA GLY A 37 -12.52 11.96 11.29
C GLY A 37 -11.63 13.10 10.78
N CYS A 38 -10.41 13.29 11.29
CA CYS A 38 -9.52 14.39 10.83
C CYS A 38 -8.84 14.14 9.47
N GLY A 39 -9.26 13.12 8.71
CA GLY A 39 -8.76 12.89 7.34
C GLY A 39 -7.47 12.06 7.21
N LYS A 40 -6.92 11.46 8.27
CA LYS A 40 -5.69 10.62 8.18
C LYS A 40 -5.81 9.51 7.14
N THR A 41 -6.91 8.76 7.18
CA THR A 41 -7.16 7.68 6.24
C THR A 41 -7.30 8.22 4.82
N THR A 42 -7.98 9.36 4.65
CA THR A 42 -8.12 10.05 3.36
C THR A 42 -6.76 10.49 2.80
N LEU A 43 -5.87 11.00 3.65
CA LEU A 43 -4.52 11.42 3.26
C LEU A 43 -3.73 10.23 2.68
N VAL A 44 -3.77 9.09 3.36
CA VAL A 44 -3.12 7.85 2.89
C VAL A 44 -3.81 7.30 1.63
N GLN A 45 -5.14 7.36 1.55
CA GLN A 45 -5.93 6.93 0.39
C GLN A 45 -5.71 7.77 -0.87
N CYS A 46 -5.15 8.99 -0.76
CA CYS A 46 -4.71 9.74 -1.94
C CYS A 46 -3.60 8.99 -2.70
N LEU A 47 -2.78 8.21 -1.98
CA LEU A 47 -1.60 7.56 -2.55
C LEU A 47 -1.92 6.30 -3.37
N ASN A 48 -3.01 5.59 -3.08
CA ASN A 48 -3.49 4.52 -3.97
C ASN A 48 -4.60 4.97 -4.92
N GLY A 49 -4.97 6.26 -4.88
CA GLY A 49 -6.05 6.82 -5.69
C GLY A 49 -7.45 6.42 -5.24
N ALA A 50 -7.63 5.86 -4.04
CA ALA A 50 -8.96 5.60 -3.47
C ALA A 50 -9.67 6.89 -3.03
N SER A 51 -8.91 7.96 -2.75
CA SER A 51 -9.42 9.32 -2.60
C SER A 51 -8.86 10.21 -3.70
N THR A 52 -9.73 10.93 -4.41
CA THR A 52 -9.34 11.83 -5.49
C THR A 52 -8.90 13.17 -4.93
N VAL A 53 -7.67 13.58 -5.24
CA VAL A 53 -7.17 14.93 -4.97
C VAL A 53 -7.96 15.93 -5.81
N THR A 54 -8.60 16.90 -5.17
CA THR A 54 -9.42 17.93 -5.83
C THR A 54 -8.63 19.21 -6.12
N ALA A 55 -7.54 19.46 -5.38
CA ALA A 55 -6.60 20.55 -5.64
C ALA A 55 -5.21 20.20 -5.09
N GLY A 56 -4.17 20.86 -5.60
CA GLY A 56 -2.78 20.60 -5.23
C GLY A 56 -2.15 19.43 -5.98
N GLN A 57 -0.94 19.04 -5.56
CA GLN A 57 -0.15 18.00 -6.22
C GLN A 57 0.58 17.13 -5.21
N ILE A 58 0.79 15.86 -5.58
CA ILE A 58 1.61 14.90 -4.82
C ILE A 58 2.82 14.57 -5.68
N PHE A 59 4.02 14.60 -5.09
CA PHE A 59 5.26 14.23 -5.77
C PHE A 59 5.92 13.05 -5.07
N LEU A 60 6.48 12.14 -5.86
CA LEU A 60 7.36 11.09 -5.38
C LEU A 60 8.70 11.24 -6.10
N ASN A 61 9.79 11.44 -5.36
CA ASN A 61 11.13 11.63 -5.90
C ASN A 61 11.18 12.75 -6.97
N GLY A 62 10.41 13.82 -6.76
CA GLY A 62 10.31 14.94 -7.70
C GLY A 62 9.40 14.70 -8.92
N GLN A 63 8.88 13.49 -9.11
CA GLN A 63 7.92 13.17 -10.18
C GLN A 63 6.48 13.37 -9.69
N ASP A 64 5.62 13.96 -10.54
CA ASP A 64 4.19 14.09 -10.26
C ASP A 64 3.53 12.71 -10.12
N PHE A 65 3.20 12.36 -8.87
CA PHE A 65 2.76 11.04 -8.48
C PHE A 65 1.41 10.66 -9.12
N LEU A 66 0.53 11.65 -9.34
CA LEU A 66 -0.80 11.39 -9.90
C LEU A 66 -0.75 11.10 -11.40
N LYS A 67 0.35 11.46 -12.09
CA LYS A 67 0.56 11.17 -13.52
C LYS A 67 1.20 9.80 -13.78
N ILE A 68 1.76 9.17 -12.76
CA ILE A 68 2.33 7.82 -12.86
C ILE A 68 1.20 6.81 -13.05
N SER A 69 1.40 5.82 -13.93
CA SER A 69 0.37 4.80 -14.16
C SER A 69 0.07 4.01 -12.87
N PRO A 70 -1.16 3.51 -12.66
CA PRO A 70 -1.48 2.73 -11.46
C PRO A 70 -0.55 1.53 -11.23
N LYS A 71 -0.09 0.89 -12.32
CA LYS A 71 0.86 -0.24 -12.25
C LYS A 71 2.23 0.19 -11.73
N GLU A 72 2.74 1.32 -12.20
CA GLU A 72 4.04 1.85 -11.76
C GLU A 72 3.94 2.38 -10.33
N ARG A 73 2.87 3.10 -9.96
CA ARG A 73 2.66 3.55 -8.57
C ARG A 73 2.66 2.39 -7.58
N ALA A 74 2.06 1.26 -7.94
CA ALA A 74 2.02 0.08 -7.09
C ALA A 74 3.39 -0.61 -6.90
N ARG A 75 4.42 -0.22 -7.67
CA ARG A 75 5.81 -0.65 -7.44
C ARG A 75 6.56 0.27 -6.47
N GLU A 76 6.10 1.51 -6.37
CA GLU A 76 6.73 2.57 -5.59
C GLU A 76 6.13 2.73 -4.19
N ILE A 77 4.84 2.41 -4.03
CA ILE A 77 4.15 2.52 -2.75
C ILE A 77 3.31 1.29 -2.44
N SER A 78 3.33 0.89 -1.17
CA SER A 78 2.47 -0.14 -0.60
C SER A 78 1.62 0.45 0.51
N LEU A 79 0.33 0.09 0.54
CA LEU A 79 -0.61 0.56 1.56
C LEU A 79 -1.26 -0.62 2.28
N LEU A 80 -1.23 -0.55 3.61
CA LEU A 80 -1.94 -1.47 4.48
C LEU A 80 -3.27 -0.82 4.93
N PRO A 81 -4.44 -1.30 4.46
CA PRO A 81 -5.71 -0.72 4.86
C PRO A 81 -6.03 -0.98 6.34
N GLN A 82 -6.68 0.00 6.99
CA GLN A 82 -7.13 -0.10 8.38
C GLN A 82 -8.22 -1.15 8.59
N VAL A 83 -9.15 -1.30 7.63
CA VAL A 83 -10.23 -2.29 7.68
C VAL A 83 -9.90 -3.43 6.73
N ARG A 84 -9.87 -4.64 7.27
CA ARG A 84 -9.74 -5.89 6.53
C ARG A 84 -11.07 -6.19 5.85
N THR A 85 -11.24 -5.80 4.58
CA THR A 85 -12.27 -6.43 3.76
C THR A 85 -12.02 -7.93 3.70
N ILE A 86 -13.11 -8.69 3.56
CA ILE A 86 -13.15 -10.16 3.49
C ILE A 86 -11.91 -10.69 2.79
N ILE A 87 -11.00 -11.29 3.57
CA ILE A 87 -9.81 -11.90 2.99
C ILE A 87 -10.33 -13.11 2.21
N PRO A 88 -10.12 -13.17 0.87
CA PRO A 88 -10.59 -14.30 0.09
C PRO A 88 -9.95 -15.56 0.65
N ALA A 89 -10.70 -16.67 0.71
CA ALA A 89 -10.22 -17.95 1.21
C ALA A 89 -9.20 -18.56 0.24
N ILE A 90 -7.97 -18.06 0.30
CA ILE A 90 -6.81 -18.47 -0.50
C ILE A 90 -5.67 -18.90 0.41
N PRO A 91 -4.73 -19.74 -0.07
CA PRO A 91 -3.52 -20.05 0.67
C PRO A 91 -2.74 -18.78 1.01
N VAL A 92 -2.15 -18.71 2.20
CA VAL A 92 -1.33 -17.57 2.63
C VAL A 92 -0.22 -17.25 1.63
N LYS A 93 0.44 -18.27 1.09
CA LYS A 93 1.46 -18.07 0.07
C LYS A 93 0.90 -17.35 -1.15
N MET A 94 -0.30 -17.71 -1.59
CA MET A 94 -0.96 -17.06 -2.72
C MET A 94 -1.32 -15.60 -2.42
N LEU A 95 -1.73 -15.31 -1.18
CA LEU A 95 -1.95 -13.93 -0.74
C LEU A 95 -0.66 -13.10 -0.80
N VAL A 96 0.47 -13.65 -0.34
CA VAL A 96 1.78 -12.97 -0.41
C VAL A 96 2.23 -12.78 -1.87
N GLU A 97 1.99 -13.78 -2.73
CA GLU A 97 2.28 -13.69 -4.16
C GLU A 97 1.54 -12.54 -4.86
N HIS A 98 0.36 -12.14 -4.38
CA HIS A 98 -0.40 -11.04 -4.99
C HIS A 98 0.36 -9.71 -4.95
N GLY A 99 1.21 -9.49 -3.96
CA GLY A 99 2.00 -8.27 -3.94
C GLY A 99 3.02 -8.21 -5.09
N ARG A 100 3.42 -9.35 -5.70
CA ARG A 100 4.28 -9.35 -6.89
C ARG A 100 3.56 -8.90 -8.16
N PHE A 101 2.23 -8.76 -8.16
CA PHE A 101 1.44 -8.46 -9.36
C PHE A 101 1.89 -7.22 -10.15
N PRO A 102 2.32 -6.10 -9.52
CA PRO A 102 2.85 -4.95 -10.26
C PRO A 102 4.11 -5.27 -11.05
N TYR A 103 4.90 -6.25 -10.62
CA TYR A 103 6.17 -6.65 -11.25
C TYR A 103 6.00 -7.69 -12.35
N LEU A 104 4.89 -8.44 -12.35
CA LEU A 104 4.63 -9.44 -13.37
C LEU A 104 4.38 -8.81 -14.75
N GLY A 105 4.93 -9.47 -15.78
CA GLY A 105 4.69 -9.15 -17.18
C GLY A 105 3.28 -9.53 -17.65
N PHE A 106 2.98 -9.29 -18.93
CA PHE A 106 1.66 -9.56 -19.52
C PHE A 106 1.17 -11.01 -19.33
N SER A 107 2.08 -11.98 -19.41
CA SER A 107 1.78 -13.40 -19.19
C SER A 107 1.36 -13.75 -17.76
N ARG A 108 1.54 -12.84 -16.78
CA ARG A 108 1.33 -13.06 -15.34
C ARG A 108 2.02 -14.32 -14.78
N ARG A 109 3.03 -14.84 -15.50
CA ARG A 109 3.76 -16.04 -15.11
C ARG A 109 4.83 -15.64 -14.11
N LYS A 110 4.76 -16.24 -12.92
CA LYS A 110 5.77 -16.06 -11.86
C LYS A 110 7.09 -16.66 -12.31
N SER A 111 8.16 -15.89 -12.19
CA SER A 111 9.52 -16.39 -12.39
C SER A 111 9.99 -17.19 -11.16
N LYS A 112 11.14 -17.86 -11.27
CA LYS A 112 11.82 -18.45 -10.11
C LYS A 112 12.20 -17.36 -9.10
N GLU A 113 12.65 -16.21 -9.60
CA GLU A 113 13.01 -15.04 -8.79
C GLU A 113 11.82 -14.48 -8.00
N ASP A 114 10.64 -14.34 -8.61
CA ASP A 114 9.43 -13.91 -7.89
C ASP A 114 9.07 -14.87 -6.75
N THR A 115 9.26 -16.17 -6.98
CA THR A 115 9.00 -17.21 -5.97
C THR A 115 9.96 -17.07 -4.80
N GLU A 116 11.22 -16.73 -5.07
CA GLU A 116 12.25 -16.55 -4.06
C GLU A 116 12.06 -15.27 -3.25
N ILE A 117 11.62 -14.17 -3.89
CA ILE A 117 11.19 -12.94 -3.22
C ILE A 117 10.01 -13.23 -2.27
N VAL A 118 9.00 -13.97 -2.73
CA VAL A 118 7.86 -14.37 -1.91
C VAL A 118 8.28 -15.21 -0.70
N ASN A 119 9.16 -16.19 -0.90
CA ASN A 119 9.63 -17.02 0.21
C ASN A 119 10.41 -16.19 1.24
N ARG A 120 11.31 -15.31 0.81
CA ARG A 120 12.05 -14.39 1.71
C ARG A 120 11.11 -13.49 2.50
N ALA A 121 10.08 -12.96 1.85
CA ALA A 121 9.02 -12.18 2.47
C ALA A 121 8.30 -12.96 3.59
N MET A 122 7.90 -14.20 3.32
CA MET A 122 7.25 -15.06 4.31
C MET A 122 8.16 -15.43 5.49
N GLU A 123 9.46 -15.60 5.22
CA GLU A 123 10.45 -15.95 6.23
C GLU A 123 10.76 -14.75 7.15
N PHE A 124 10.95 -13.56 6.57
CA PHE A 124 11.14 -12.30 7.30
C PHE A 124 9.96 -11.98 8.23
N THR A 125 8.75 -12.35 7.82
CA THR A 125 7.52 -12.12 8.59
C THR A 125 7.12 -13.32 9.45
N HIS A 126 7.94 -14.37 9.50
CA HIS A 126 7.72 -15.58 10.30
C HIS A 126 6.37 -16.29 10.05
N ILE A 127 5.92 -16.31 8.78
CA ILE A 127 4.66 -16.95 8.37
C ILE A 127 4.83 -18.13 7.42
N SER A 128 6.07 -18.59 7.18
CA SER A 128 6.37 -19.71 6.28
C SER A 128 5.57 -20.97 6.59
N GLN A 129 5.36 -21.28 7.88
CA GLN A 129 4.56 -22.42 8.36
C GLN A 129 3.07 -22.34 7.96
N TYR A 130 2.56 -21.16 7.63
CA TYR A 130 1.17 -20.97 7.22
C TYR A 130 0.98 -21.01 5.70
N ALA A 131 2.01 -21.30 4.90
CA ALA A 131 1.96 -21.18 3.43
C ALA A 131 0.76 -21.85 2.77
N THR A 132 0.37 -23.04 3.24
CA THR A 132 -0.77 -23.82 2.73
C THR A 132 -2.07 -23.61 3.53
N SER A 133 -2.00 -22.89 4.65
CA SER A 133 -3.17 -22.55 5.46
C SER A 133 -4.05 -21.56 4.70
N MET A 134 -5.35 -21.65 4.93
CA MET A 134 -6.28 -20.65 4.39
C MET A 134 -6.13 -19.35 5.18
N SER A 135 -6.07 -18.24 4.45
CA SER A 135 -5.99 -16.87 4.98
C SER A 135 -7.12 -16.52 5.98
N THR A 136 -8.25 -17.23 5.90
CA THR A 136 -9.42 -17.05 6.79
C THR A 136 -9.28 -17.74 8.15
N ARG A 137 -8.29 -18.64 8.33
CA ARG A 137 -8.13 -19.46 9.54
C ARG A 137 -6.96 -19.07 10.45
N SER A 138 -6.17 -18.06 10.09
CA SER A 138 -4.98 -17.67 10.87
C SER A 138 -4.97 -16.18 11.22
N PRO A 139 -5.17 -15.81 12.50
CA PRO A 139 -5.07 -14.42 12.97
C PRO A 139 -3.67 -13.82 12.74
N ALA A 140 -2.61 -14.64 12.88
CA ALA A 140 -1.20 -14.21 12.81
C ALA A 140 -0.74 -13.77 11.42
N VAL A 141 -1.35 -14.32 10.37
CA VAL A 141 -1.00 -13.98 8.97
C VAL A 141 -1.57 -12.63 8.57
N SER A 142 -2.66 -12.23 9.23
CA SER A 142 -3.33 -10.98 8.96
C SER A 142 -2.45 -9.76 9.29
N ASP A 143 -1.58 -9.86 10.29
CA ASP A 143 -0.66 -8.77 10.68
C ASP A 143 0.71 -8.86 9.99
N SER A 144 1.22 -10.08 9.80
CA SER A 144 2.62 -10.28 9.42
C SER A 144 2.85 -10.21 7.91
N ALA A 145 1.91 -10.70 7.07
CA ALA A 145 2.04 -10.69 5.60
C ALA A 145 2.04 -9.26 5.00
N CYS A 146 1.77 -8.25 5.82
CA CYS A 146 1.61 -6.85 5.43
C CYS A 146 2.82 -5.95 5.77
N PHE A 147 3.82 -6.47 6.49
CA PHE A 147 5.06 -5.76 6.83
C PHE A 147 6.16 -5.95 5.79
N LEU A 148 5.83 -6.41 4.59
CA LEU A 148 6.82 -6.73 3.57
C LEU A 148 7.50 -5.44 3.08
N PRO A 149 8.81 -5.26 3.34
CA PRO A 149 9.60 -4.29 2.62
C PRO A 149 9.73 -4.84 1.20
N TRP A 150 9.05 -4.18 0.27
CA TRP A 150 9.22 -4.44 -1.15
C TRP A 150 10.60 -3.92 -1.54
N CYS A 151 11.62 -4.78 -1.41
CA CYS A 151 12.91 -4.57 -2.06
C CYS A 151 12.75 -4.60 -3.58
#